data_AF-A0A0A9DNQ4-F1
#
_entry.id   AF-A0A0A9DNQ4-F1
#
_cell.length_a   1.000
_cell.length_b   1.000
_cell.length_c   1.000
_cell.angle_alpha   90.00
_cell.angle_beta   90.00
_cell.angle_gamma   90.00
#
_symmetry.space_group_name_H-M   'P 1'
#
loop_
_entity.id
_entity.type
_entity.pdbx_description
1 polymer ?
#
loop_
_entity_poly.entity_id
_entity_poly.type
_entity_poly.pdbx_seq_one_letter_code
_entity_poly.pdbx_strand_id
1 'polypeptide(L)'
;MTRLPLPLLPLLLSPPAGAASPPARRLFPAPAAMSAAKTSPASGEYPVPVSPPYPAASKDVELRRAMTASARSAAFASAEVVFEDEWLAVVDKPAGVYCDALLSSLPRLGASGSGTRPFEL
;
A
#
# COMPACT_ATOMS: atom_id res chain seq x y z
N MET A 1 -44.31 -7.91 33.34
CA MET A 1 -44.32 -9.04 32.40
C MET A 1 -44.98 -8.60 31.10
N THR A 2 -44.21 -8.37 30.04
CA THR A 2 -44.63 -8.56 28.63
C THR A 2 -43.39 -8.38 27.75
N ARG A 3 -43.05 -9.44 27.03
CA ARG A 3 -41.93 -9.55 26.11
C ARG A 3 -42.34 -8.99 24.75
N LEU A 4 -41.49 -8.19 24.11
CA LEU A 4 -41.60 -7.87 22.70
C LEU A 4 -40.50 -8.61 21.91
N PRO A 5 -40.85 -9.30 20.81
CA PRO A 5 -39.95 -10.21 20.10
C PRO A 5 -39.04 -9.50 19.09
N LEU A 6 -37.79 -9.96 19.05
CA LEU A 6 -36.83 -9.72 17.97
C LEU A 6 -37.30 -10.38 16.67
N PRO A 7 -37.34 -9.68 15.52
CA PRO A 7 -37.41 -10.35 14.23
C PRO A 7 -36.01 -10.79 13.77
N LEU A 8 -35.79 -12.11 13.83
CA LEU A 8 -34.77 -12.83 13.08
C LEU A 8 -35.04 -12.70 11.57
N LEU A 9 -34.14 -12.07 10.83
CA LEU A 9 -34.14 -12.11 9.36
C LEU A 9 -33.19 -13.22 8.87
N PRO A 10 -33.58 -14.03 7.88
CA PRO A 10 -32.80 -15.20 7.47
C PRO A 10 -31.68 -14.82 6.51
N LEU A 11 -30.46 -15.28 6.83
CA LEU A 11 -29.39 -15.57 5.89
C LEU A 11 -29.91 -16.57 4.85
N LEU A 12 -30.04 -16.17 3.58
CA LEU A 12 -30.11 -17.07 2.42
C LEU A 12 -30.02 -16.26 1.11
N LEU A 13 -28.81 -16.10 0.58
CA LEU A 13 -28.65 -16.04 -0.87
C LEU A 13 -27.36 -16.77 -1.27
N SER A 14 -27.56 -18.01 -1.71
CA SER A 14 -26.56 -18.97 -2.16
C SER A 14 -25.79 -18.48 -3.39
N PRO A 15 -24.52 -18.89 -3.56
CA PRO A 15 -23.79 -18.69 -4.81
C PRO A 15 -24.27 -19.67 -5.90
N PRO A 16 -24.24 -19.32 -7.19
CA PRO A 16 -24.41 -20.31 -8.25
C PRO A 16 -23.16 -21.18 -8.36
N ALA A 17 -23.30 -22.44 -7.96
CA ALA A 17 -22.41 -23.52 -8.34
C ALA A 17 -22.64 -23.85 -9.82
N GLY A 18 -21.73 -23.40 -10.68
CA GLY A 18 -21.66 -23.77 -12.09
C GLY A 18 -20.25 -24.26 -12.40
N ALA A 19 -20.04 -25.57 -12.25
CA ALA A 19 -18.79 -26.25 -12.56
C ALA A 19 -18.52 -26.25 -14.07
N ALA A 20 -17.33 -25.84 -14.49
CA ALA A 20 -16.73 -26.28 -15.75
C ALA A 20 -15.20 -26.37 -15.57
N SER A 21 -14.71 -27.60 -15.72
CA SER A 21 -13.31 -28.03 -15.61
C SER A 21 -12.39 -27.33 -16.63
N PRO A 22 -11.11 -27.07 -16.31
CA PRO A 22 -10.15 -26.55 -17.29
C PRO A 22 -9.71 -27.67 -18.27
N PRO A 23 -9.78 -27.48 -19.60
CA PRO A 23 -9.11 -28.39 -20.51
C PRO A 23 -7.59 -28.15 -20.50
N ALA A 24 -6.89 -29.28 -20.46
CA ALA A 24 -5.46 -29.45 -20.45
C ALA A 24 -4.70 -28.65 -21.55
N ARG A 25 -3.65 -27.97 -21.10
CA ARG A 25 -2.27 -28.05 -21.62
C ARG A 25 -2.16 -28.29 -23.14
N ARG A 26 -1.96 -27.21 -23.90
CA ARG A 26 -1.33 -27.27 -25.23
C ARG A 26 -0.17 -26.27 -25.32
N LEU A 27 1.02 -26.87 -25.30
CA LEU A 27 2.25 -26.51 -26.01
C LEU A 27 2.56 -25.02 -26.18
N PHE A 28 3.52 -24.54 -25.37
CA PHE A 28 4.36 -23.40 -25.71
C PHE A 28 5.18 -23.70 -26.97
N PRO A 29 5.19 -22.82 -27.99
CA PRO A 29 6.36 -22.57 -28.82
C PRO A 29 7.09 -21.31 -28.34
N ALA A 30 8.42 -21.40 -28.37
CA ALA A 30 9.42 -20.53 -27.77
C ALA A 30 9.70 -19.22 -28.58
N PRO A 31 10.86 -18.56 -28.42
CA PRO A 31 11.14 -17.49 -27.47
C PRO A 31 11.31 -16.13 -28.17
N ALA A 32 10.67 -15.07 -27.69
CA ALA A 32 10.87 -13.72 -28.23
C ALA A 32 11.90 -12.94 -27.39
N ALA A 33 13.15 -13.06 -27.85
CA ALA A 33 14.25 -12.11 -27.76
C ALA A 33 14.44 -11.35 -26.44
N MET A 34 15.32 -11.88 -25.62
CA MET A 34 16.11 -11.12 -24.67
C MET A 34 16.94 -10.08 -25.43
N SER A 35 16.49 -8.82 -25.50
CA SER A 35 17.39 -7.70 -25.79
C SER A 35 17.86 -7.09 -24.48
N ALA A 36 18.77 -7.81 -23.83
CA ALA A 36 19.61 -7.27 -22.77
C ALA A 36 20.95 -6.82 -23.37
N ALA A 37 21.44 -5.70 -22.85
CA ALA A 37 22.78 -5.12 -23.02
C ALA A 37 23.09 -4.40 -24.35
N LYS A 38 22.79 -3.10 -24.39
CA LYS A 38 23.75 -2.14 -24.96
C LYS A 38 24.73 -1.75 -23.84
N THR A 39 25.82 -2.50 -23.71
CA THR A 39 27.02 -2.01 -23.02
C THR A 39 27.74 -1.05 -23.95
N SER A 40 27.72 0.24 -23.63
CA SER A 40 28.73 1.18 -24.09
C SER A 40 29.14 2.05 -22.90
N PRO A 41 30.43 2.08 -22.52
CA PRO A 41 30.93 2.98 -21.50
C PRO A 41 31.42 4.28 -22.15
N ALA A 42 30.81 5.43 -21.85
CA ALA A 42 31.49 6.73 -21.87
C ALA A 42 30.59 7.87 -21.34
N SER A 43 31.18 8.73 -20.50
CA SER A 43 30.74 10.05 -20.06
C SER A 43 29.50 10.16 -19.16
N GLY A 44 29.67 10.01 -17.84
CA GLY A 44 28.82 10.67 -16.83
C GLY A 44 27.33 10.29 -16.78
N GLU A 45 26.91 9.28 -17.53
CA GLU A 45 25.51 8.83 -17.60
C GLU A 45 25.11 8.02 -16.36
N TYR A 46 23.94 8.35 -15.81
CA TYR A 46 23.32 7.59 -14.73
C TYR A 46 23.11 6.15 -15.16
N PRO A 47 23.36 5.15 -14.27
CA PRO A 47 23.23 3.75 -14.65
C PRO A 47 21.84 3.45 -15.20
N VAL A 48 21.80 2.75 -16.32
CA VAL A 48 20.55 2.25 -16.90
C VAL A 48 19.93 1.24 -15.92
N PRO A 49 18.64 1.35 -15.56
CA PRO A 49 17.99 0.38 -14.71
C PRO A 49 18.06 -1.03 -15.31
N VAL A 50 18.51 -2.00 -14.51
CA VAL A 50 18.53 -3.42 -14.89
C VAL A 50 17.14 -4.06 -14.86
N SER A 51 16.14 -3.36 -14.32
CA SER A 51 14.76 -3.84 -14.24
C SER A 51 14.11 -3.90 -15.62
N PRO A 52 13.31 -4.93 -15.92
CA PRO A 52 12.48 -4.95 -17.12
C PRO A 52 11.57 -3.72 -17.21
N PRO A 53 11.19 -3.28 -18.42
CA PRO A 53 10.21 -2.22 -18.58
C PRO A 53 8.86 -2.64 -17.98
N TYR A 54 8.15 -1.67 -17.41
CA TYR A 54 6.83 -1.90 -16.83
C TYR A 54 5.82 -2.41 -17.88
N PRO A 55 4.93 -3.36 -17.53
CA PRO A 55 3.88 -3.81 -18.44
C PRO A 55 2.92 -2.66 -18.77
N ALA A 56 2.25 -2.74 -19.91
CA ALA A 56 1.37 -1.67 -20.42
C ALA A 56 0.29 -1.23 -19.41
N ALA A 57 -0.26 -2.17 -18.64
CA ALA A 57 -1.29 -1.92 -17.62
C ALA A 57 -0.80 -1.11 -16.41
N SER A 58 0.51 -0.89 -16.25
CA SER A 58 1.07 -0.23 -15.05
C SER A 58 0.58 1.19 -14.90
N LYS A 59 0.40 1.92 -16.02
CA LYS A 59 -0.11 3.30 -15.99
C LYS A 59 -1.50 3.39 -15.37
N ASP A 60 -2.40 2.49 -15.76
CA ASP A 60 -3.79 2.47 -15.25
C ASP A 60 -3.87 1.99 -13.80
N VAL A 61 -2.98 1.08 -13.40
CA VAL A 61 -2.86 0.65 -12.00
C VAL A 61 -2.40 1.80 -11.12
N GLU A 62 -1.33 2.49 -11.49
CA GLU A 62 -0.78 3.60 -10.71
C GLU A 62 -1.73 4.80 -10.69
N LEU A 63 -2.46 5.09 -11.78
CA LEU A 63 -3.51 6.10 -11.78
C LEU A 63 -4.62 5.79 -10.78
N ARG A 64 -5.13 4.55 -10.77
CA ARG A 64 -6.18 4.14 -9.81
C ARG A 64 -5.70 4.21 -8.36
N ARG A 65 -4.44 3.86 -8.11
CA ARG A 65 -3.79 4.01 -6.81
C ARG A 65 -3.72 5.48 -6.38
N ALA A 66 -3.29 6.37 -7.28
CA ALA A 66 -3.21 7.80 -7.04
C ALA A 66 -4.59 8.42 -6.74
N MET A 67 -5.62 8.08 -7.53
CA MET A 67 -6.98 8.55 -7.32
C MET A 67 -7.54 8.10 -5.97
N THR A 68 -7.31 6.83 -5.60
CA THR A 68 -7.71 6.29 -4.30
C THR A 68 -6.97 7.01 -3.17
N ALA A 69 -5.67 7.22 -3.33
CA ALA A 69 -4.84 7.91 -2.35
C ALA A 69 -5.29 9.36 -2.14
N SER A 70 -5.55 10.08 -3.22
CA SER A 70 -6.03 11.47 -3.18
C SER A 70 -7.35 11.58 -2.43
N ALA A 71 -8.34 10.74 -2.76
CA ALA A 71 -9.65 10.76 -2.13
C ALA A 71 -9.59 10.48 -0.61
N ARG A 72 -8.77 9.52 -0.19
CA ARG A 72 -8.63 9.17 1.24
C ARG A 72 -7.78 10.15 2.02
N SER A 73 -6.77 10.74 1.39
CA SER A 73 -5.86 11.70 2.05
C SER A 73 -6.58 12.97 2.48
N ALA A 74 -7.60 13.42 1.74
CA ALA A 74 -8.38 14.59 2.10
C ALA A 74 -9.20 14.42 3.39
N ALA A 75 -9.60 13.20 3.73
CA ALA A 75 -10.37 12.86 4.93
C ALA A 75 -9.49 12.27 6.05
N PHE A 76 -8.18 12.19 5.83
CA PHE A 76 -7.26 11.58 6.78
C PHE A 76 -6.90 12.55 7.89
N ALA A 77 -7.02 12.10 9.15
CA ALA A 77 -6.82 12.96 10.33
C ALA A 77 -5.67 12.53 11.24
N SER A 78 -5.31 11.25 11.30
CA SER A 78 -4.21 10.75 12.15
C SER A 78 -3.89 9.28 11.86
N ALA A 79 -2.63 8.89 12.13
CA ALA A 79 -2.16 7.50 12.12
C ALA A 79 -1.65 7.11 13.51
N GLU A 80 -1.68 5.81 13.81
CA GLU A 80 -1.15 5.27 15.06
C GLU A 80 0.38 5.26 15.05
N VAL A 81 0.98 5.89 16.05
CA VAL A 81 2.44 5.86 16.27
C VAL A 81 2.75 4.64 17.15
N VAL A 82 3.44 3.67 16.56
CA VAL A 82 3.80 2.40 17.24
C VAL A 82 5.07 2.59 18.09
N PHE A 83 5.96 3.49 17.67
CA PHE A 83 7.20 3.79 18.36
C PHE A 83 7.66 5.21 18.07
N GLU A 84 8.29 5.85 19.06
CA GLU A 84 8.85 7.20 18.97
C GLU A 84 10.13 7.28 19.79
N ASP A 85 11.18 7.86 19.22
CA ASP A 85 12.39 8.31 19.93
C ASP A 85 12.79 9.72 19.47
N GLU A 86 13.99 10.17 19.86
CA GLU A 86 14.52 11.50 19.51
C GLU A 86 14.73 11.70 17.99
N TRP A 87 14.97 10.62 17.24
CA TRP A 87 15.41 10.65 15.84
C TRP A 87 14.38 10.09 14.86
N LEU A 88 13.48 9.21 15.29
CA LEU A 88 12.51 8.55 14.42
C LEU A 88 11.17 8.26 15.10
N ALA A 89 10.12 8.26 14.28
CA ALA A 89 8.81 7.72 14.62
C ALA A 89 8.46 6.59 13.66
N VAL A 90 7.91 5.51 14.21
CA VAL A 90 7.33 4.41 13.44
C VAL A 90 5.82 4.55 13.51
N VAL A 91 5.19 4.63 12.35
CA VAL A 91 3.77 4.89 12.21
C VAL A 91 3.14 3.78 11.39
N ASP A 92 2.01 3.23 11.85
CA ASP A 92 1.23 2.30 11.04
C ASP A 92 0.49 3.08 9.94
N LYS A 93 1.07 3.09 8.74
CA LYS A 93 0.55 3.86 7.63
C LYS A 93 -0.68 3.17 7.01
N PRO A 94 -1.85 3.81 7.00
CA PRO A 94 -3.04 3.23 6.39
C PRO A 94 -2.88 3.13 4.87
N ALA A 95 -3.45 2.06 4.32
CA ALA A 95 -3.42 1.80 2.89
C ALA A 95 -4.12 2.90 2.09
N GLY A 96 -3.50 3.32 0.98
CA GLY A 96 -4.08 4.31 0.09
C GLY A 96 -4.18 5.71 0.72
N VAL A 97 -3.20 6.14 1.50
CA VAL A 97 -3.04 7.53 1.96
C VAL A 97 -1.65 8.02 1.55
N TYR A 98 -1.57 9.25 1.05
CA TYR A 98 -0.28 9.87 0.73
C TYR A 98 0.55 10.09 1.99
N CYS A 99 1.86 9.88 1.90
CA CYS A 99 2.75 10.10 3.06
C CYS A 99 2.66 11.55 3.55
N ASP A 100 2.48 12.52 2.64
CA ASP A 100 2.37 13.93 2.96
C ASP A 100 1.17 14.25 3.89
N ALA A 101 0.01 13.64 3.62
CA ALA A 101 -1.17 13.77 4.49
C ALA A 101 -0.91 13.16 5.88
N LEU A 102 -0.17 12.06 5.95
CA LEU A 102 0.22 11.47 7.22
C LEU A 102 1.19 12.40 7.97
N LEU A 103 2.27 12.86 7.34
CA LEU A 103 3.28 13.72 7.95
C LEU A 103 2.72 15.07 8.42
N SER A 104 1.77 15.64 7.67
CA SER A 104 1.08 16.89 8.07
C SER A 104 0.12 16.71 9.24
N SER A 105 -0.43 15.51 9.42
CA SER A 105 -1.31 15.17 10.54
C SER A 105 -0.57 14.73 11.81
N LEU A 106 0.69 14.31 11.68
CA LEU A 106 1.46 13.86 12.82
C LEU A 106 1.66 15.02 13.81
N PRO A 107 1.51 14.76 15.11
CA PRO A 107 1.98 15.71 16.12
C PRO A 107 3.43 16.06 15.78
N ARG A 108 3.79 17.34 15.80
CA ARG A 108 5.19 17.73 15.70
C ARG A 108 5.90 17.07 16.85
N LEU A 109 6.66 15.99 16.58
CA LEU A 109 7.52 15.34 17.56
C LEU A 109 8.29 16.47 18.24
N GLY A 110 8.00 16.64 19.52
CA GLY A 110 8.38 17.84 20.23
C GLY A 110 9.89 18.01 20.09
N ALA A 111 10.30 19.20 19.67
CA ALA A 111 11.54 19.79 20.16
C ALA A 111 11.39 20.00 21.69
N SER A 112 11.19 18.91 22.44
CA SER A 112 11.21 18.92 23.89
C SER A 112 12.68 18.81 24.27
N GLY A 113 13.35 19.95 24.17
CA GLY A 113 14.62 20.13 24.84
C GLY A 113 14.45 19.77 26.32
N SER A 114 15.18 18.73 26.74
CA SER A 114 15.65 18.51 28.12
C SER A 114 14.65 18.86 29.23
N GLY A 115 13.58 18.09 29.36
CA GLY A 115 12.83 18.00 30.61
C GLY A 115 13.48 17.00 31.57
N THR A 116 14.51 17.43 32.29
CA THR A 116 15.17 16.69 33.37
C THR A 116 14.13 16.04 34.29
N ARG A 117 14.00 14.71 34.28
CA ARG A 117 13.31 13.99 35.34
C ARG A 117 14.36 13.51 36.35
N PRO A 118 14.35 13.99 37.60
CA PRO A 118 15.24 13.45 38.62
C PRO A 118 14.84 12.00 38.89
N PHE A 119 15.83 11.11 38.82
CA PHE A 119 15.76 9.75 39.34
C PHE A 119 15.42 9.82 40.82
N GLU A 120 14.31 9.21 41.24
CA GLU A 120 14.18 8.71 42.61
C GLU A 120 14.65 7.25 42.67
N LEU A 121 15.37 6.96 43.75
CA LEU A 121 16.14 5.75 44.05
C LEU A 121 15.27 4.52 44.34
#